data_AF-A0A5B0NJJ7-F1
#
_entry.id   AF-A0A5B0NJJ7-F1
#
_cell.length_a   1.000
_cell.length_b   1.000
_cell.length_c   1.000
_cell.angle_alpha   90.00
_cell.angle_beta   90.00
_cell.angle_gamma   90.00
#
_symmetry.space_group_name_H-M   'P 1'
#
loop_
_entity.id
_entity.type
_entity.pdbx_description
1 polymer ?
#
loop_
_entity_poly.entity_id
_entity_poly.type
_entity_poly.pdbx_seq_one_letter_code
_entity_poly.pdbx_strand_id
1 'polypeptide(L)'
;MEGHKTGNWELLKKELIRKWGRATPFRKYREDAIPRLVQKAQESHGIKSRVEYRKFVGELEEMTDYFTRMDYSHLNPESGNPLWSALSAELKKEVNKELAHAKKLQKTKDGRNIIPELDTLKEYVEMALIIIDFDEDESPAVTAEATKKKGSPAAS
;
A
#
# COMPACT_ATOMS: atom_id res chain seq x y z
N MET A 1 -29.00 13.54 35.55
CA MET A 1 -29.26 14.01 34.18
C MET A 1 -30.69 13.67 33.84
N GLU A 2 -31.44 14.67 33.44
CA GLU A 2 -32.89 14.65 33.23
C GLU A 2 -33.28 13.84 31.98
N GLY A 3 -32.44 13.83 30.94
CA GLY A 3 -32.66 13.04 29.74
C GLY A 3 -32.71 11.53 30.01
N HIS A 4 -31.93 11.03 30.98
CA HIS A 4 -31.98 9.61 31.38
C HIS A 4 -33.28 9.26 32.10
N LYS A 5 -33.82 10.19 32.91
CA LYS A 5 -35.06 9.97 33.67
C LYS A 5 -36.31 10.04 32.81
N THR A 6 -36.26 10.84 31.75
CA THR A 6 -37.38 11.08 30.81
C THR A 6 -37.31 10.20 29.56
N GLY A 7 -36.28 9.36 29.40
CA GLY A 7 -36.04 8.58 28.19
C GLY A 7 -35.68 9.43 26.96
N ASN A 8 -35.40 10.72 27.15
CA ASN A 8 -35.04 11.63 26.08
C ASN A 8 -33.52 11.58 25.80
N TRP A 9 -33.15 10.77 24.81
CA TRP A 9 -31.75 10.54 24.42
C TRP A 9 -31.04 11.79 23.89
N GLU A 10 -31.75 12.70 23.22
CA GLU A 10 -31.15 13.94 22.73
C GLU A 10 -30.80 14.89 23.89
N LEU A 11 -31.71 15.00 24.87
CA LEU A 11 -31.47 15.79 26.08
C LEU A 11 -30.30 15.20 26.87
N LEU A 12 -30.28 13.87 27.05
CA LEU A 12 -29.18 13.20 27.74
C LEU A 12 -27.83 13.44 27.03
N LYS A 13 -27.80 13.35 25.70
CA LYS A 13 -26.60 13.63 24.90
C LYS A 13 -26.11 15.07 25.09
N LYS A 14 -27.01 16.06 25.10
CA LYS A 14 -26.66 17.47 25.38
C LYS A 14 -26.14 17.66 26.80
N GLU A 15 -26.77 17.04 27.80
CA GLU A 15 -26.34 17.10 29.19
C GLU A 15 -24.96 16.44 29.40
N LEU A 16 -24.70 15.31 28.74
CA LEU A 16 -23.41 14.62 28.74
C LEU A 16 -22.32 15.51 28.14
N ILE A 17 -22.55 16.07 26.94
CA ILE A 17 -21.60 16.98 26.28
C ILE A 17 -21.37 18.24 27.13
N ARG A 18 -22.41 18.79 27.76
CA ARG A 18 -22.29 19.97 28.63
C ARG A 18 -21.44 19.70 29.87
N LYS A 19 -21.58 18.52 30.48
CA LYS A 19 -20.95 18.20 31.77
C LYS A 19 -19.53 17.62 31.62
N TRP A 20 -19.24 16.89 30.55
CA TRP A 20 -17.93 16.26 30.34
C TRP A 20 -17.22 16.66 29.04
N GLY A 21 -17.80 17.58 28.26
CA GLY A 21 -17.30 17.91 26.93
C GLY A 21 -17.65 16.86 25.88
N ARG A 22 -17.26 17.10 24.62
CA ARG A 22 -17.35 16.07 23.59
C ARG A 22 -16.29 14.99 23.87
N ALA A 23 -16.66 13.73 23.69
CA ALA A 23 -15.69 12.65 23.70
C ALA A 23 -14.69 12.89 22.56
N THR A 24 -13.40 13.03 22.89
CA THR A 24 -12.33 13.01 21.90
C THR A 24 -12.35 11.64 21.24
N PRO A 25 -12.44 11.54 19.90
CA PRO A 25 -12.33 10.25 19.22
C PRO A 25 -11.05 9.54 19.66
N PHE A 26 -11.17 8.25 20.02
CA PHE A 26 -10.00 7.47 20.40
C PHE A 26 -9.04 7.39 19.20
N ARG A 27 -7.77 7.74 19.44
CA ARG A 27 -6.76 7.78 18.38
C ARG A 27 -6.47 6.35 17.90
N LYS A 28 -7.02 6.00 16.74
CA LYS A 28 -6.85 4.66 16.13
C LYS A 28 -5.45 4.50 15.54
N TYR A 29 -4.98 5.50 14.79
CA TYR A 29 -3.64 5.52 14.19
C TYR A 29 -2.80 6.70 14.67
N ARG A 30 -1.50 6.45 14.79
CA ARG A 30 -0.48 7.49 15.00
C ARG A 30 -0.03 8.06 13.65
N GLU A 31 0.48 9.29 13.62
CA GLU A 31 0.97 9.93 12.38
C GLU A 31 2.09 9.14 11.71
N ASP A 32 2.86 8.35 12.47
CA ASP A 32 3.90 7.47 11.95
C ASP A 32 3.38 6.12 11.43
N ALA A 33 2.06 5.90 11.39
CA ALA A 33 1.48 4.64 10.92
C ALA A 33 1.80 4.35 9.45
N ILE A 34 1.60 5.33 8.55
CA ILE A 34 1.92 5.17 7.12
C ILE A 34 3.44 4.97 6.91
N PRO A 35 4.34 5.79 7.49
CA PRO A 35 5.78 5.53 7.42
C PRO A 35 6.19 4.13 7.87
N ARG A 36 5.61 3.62 8.97
CA ARG A 36 5.89 2.24 9.45
C ARG A 36 5.38 1.18 8.48
N LEU A 37 4.22 1.39 7.88
CA LEU A 37 3.66 0.49 6.87
C LEU A 37 4.60 0.40 5.65
N VAL A 38 5.07 1.54 5.16
CA VAL A 38 6.05 1.62 4.05
C VAL A 38 7.37 0.95 4.43
N GLN A 39 7.90 1.23 5.63
CA GLN A 39 9.15 0.63 6.10
C GLN A 39 9.07 -0.90 6.12
N LYS A 40 7.98 -1.46 6.65
CA LYS A 40 7.75 -2.91 6.69
C LYS A 40 7.75 -3.54 5.28
N ALA A 41 7.17 -2.86 4.30
CA ALA A 41 7.22 -3.30 2.91
C ALA A 41 8.66 -3.23 2.34
N GLN A 42 9.41 -2.17 2.65
CA GLN A 42 10.79 -2.02 2.20
C GLN A 42 11.73 -3.06 2.80
N GLU A 43 11.54 -3.41 4.08
CA GLU A 43 12.29 -4.47 4.78
C GLU A 43 12.06 -5.85 4.16
N SER A 44 10.93 -6.06 3.48
CA SER A 44 10.63 -7.28 2.71
C SER A 44 11.02 -7.20 1.23
N HIS A 45 11.90 -6.25 0.87
CA HIS A 45 12.35 -5.97 -0.50
C HIS A 45 11.27 -5.39 -1.43
N GLY A 46 10.24 -4.77 -0.85
CA GLY A 46 9.14 -4.13 -1.56
C GLY A 46 8.07 -5.12 -2.04
N ILE A 47 6.91 -4.57 -2.38
CA ILE A 47 5.76 -5.33 -2.89
C ILE A 47 6.10 -5.92 -4.26
N LYS A 48 5.89 -7.22 -4.42
CA LYS A 48 6.15 -7.98 -5.65
C LYS A 48 4.93 -8.70 -6.17
N SER A 49 4.04 -9.15 -5.29
CA SER A 49 2.86 -9.93 -5.68
C SER A 49 1.55 -9.18 -5.47
N ARG A 50 0.50 -9.65 -6.16
CA ARG A 50 -0.87 -9.17 -5.96
C ARG A 50 -1.37 -9.34 -4.52
N VAL A 51 -0.97 -10.41 -3.83
CA VAL A 51 -1.40 -10.67 -2.46
C VAL A 51 -0.80 -9.64 -1.51
N GLU A 52 0.49 -9.34 -1.66
CA GLU A 52 1.17 -8.30 -0.89
C GLU A 52 0.59 -6.91 -1.19
N TYR A 53 0.35 -6.62 -2.47
CA TYR A 53 -0.24 -5.37 -2.92
C TYR A 53 -1.62 -5.13 -2.29
N ARG A 54 -2.54 -6.11 -2.39
CA ARG A 54 -3.90 -5.99 -1.81
C ARG A 54 -3.86 -5.78 -0.31
N LYS A 55 -2.98 -6.50 0.40
CA LYS A 55 -2.81 -6.32 1.84
C LYS A 55 -2.31 -4.92 2.18
N PHE A 56 -1.29 -4.44 1.46
CA PHE A 56 -0.73 -3.12 1.69
C PHE A 56 -1.75 -2.01 1.39
N VAL A 57 -2.45 -2.07 0.26
CA VAL A 57 -3.46 -1.08 -0.11
C VAL A 57 -4.61 -1.07 0.89
N GLY A 58 -5.10 -2.23 1.34
CA GLY A 58 -6.14 -2.29 2.36
C GLY A 58 -5.71 -1.64 3.69
N GLU A 59 -4.48 -1.89 4.15
CA GLU A 59 -3.94 -1.22 5.34
C GLU A 59 -3.73 0.29 5.13
N LEU A 60 -3.25 0.70 3.95
CA LEU A 60 -3.05 2.11 3.60
C LEU A 60 -4.37 2.87 3.55
N GLU A 61 -5.38 2.33 2.85
CA GLU A 61 -6.70 2.94 2.70
C GLU A 61 -7.41 3.08 4.05
N GLU A 62 -7.31 2.08 4.94
CA GLU A 62 -7.86 2.19 6.29
C GLU A 62 -7.23 3.33 7.09
N MET A 63 -5.92 3.56 6.91
CA MET A 63 -5.19 4.66 7.56
C MET A 63 -5.55 6.02 6.94
N THR A 64 -5.58 6.14 5.61
CA THR A 64 -5.91 7.39 4.92
C THR A 64 -7.34 7.80 5.19
N ASP A 65 -8.30 6.86 5.16
CA ASP A 65 -9.69 7.10 5.55
C ASP A 65 -9.80 7.68 6.97
N TYR A 66 -9.06 7.08 7.92
CA TYR A 66 -9.04 7.58 9.28
C TYR A 66 -8.47 9.00 9.35
N PHE A 67 -7.36 9.27 8.66
CA PHE A 67 -6.72 10.59 8.67
C PHE A 67 -7.59 11.66 8.02
N THR A 68 -8.27 11.34 6.92
CA THR A 68 -9.25 12.22 6.28
C THR A 68 -10.41 12.53 7.22
N ARG A 69 -10.99 11.53 7.91
CA ARG A 69 -12.09 11.73 8.86
C ARG A 69 -11.72 12.55 10.10
N MET A 70 -10.43 12.63 10.42
CA MET A 70 -9.89 13.34 11.57
C MET A 70 -9.15 14.63 11.19
N ASP A 71 -9.32 15.10 9.95
CA ASP A 71 -8.73 16.35 9.43
C ASP A 71 -7.19 16.43 9.46
N TYR A 72 -6.49 15.30 9.32
CA TYR A 72 -5.04 15.25 9.18
C TYR A 72 -4.59 15.60 7.74
N SER A 73 -5.00 16.76 7.23
CA SER A 73 -4.73 17.20 5.86
C SER A 73 -3.23 17.34 5.54
N HIS A 74 -2.40 17.64 6.54
CA HIS A 74 -0.94 17.75 6.40
C HIS A 74 -0.26 16.42 6.07
N LEU A 75 -0.92 15.28 6.28
CA LEU A 75 -0.38 13.96 5.91
C LEU A 75 -0.60 13.63 4.43
N ASN A 76 -1.38 14.44 3.70
CA ASN A 76 -1.69 14.26 2.28
C ASN A 76 -2.16 12.82 1.94
N PRO A 77 -3.35 12.41 2.42
CA PRO A 77 -3.87 11.04 2.27
C PRO A 77 -4.01 10.59 0.80
N GLU A 78 -4.21 11.53 -0.13
CA GLU A 78 -4.34 11.26 -1.56
C GLU A 78 -2.98 11.04 -2.26
N SER A 79 -1.87 11.20 -1.54
CA SER A 79 -0.55 11.05 -2.12
C SER A 79 -0.27 9.60 -2.53
N GLY A 80 0.18 9.39 -3.77
CA GLY A 80 0.70 8.09 -4.20
C GLY A 80 2.09 7.74 -3.62
N ASN A 81 2.76 8.67 -2.92
CA ASN A 81 4.12 8.47 -2.41
C ASN A 81 4.28 7.27 -1.47
N PRO A 82 3.37 6.99 -0.52
CA PRO A 82 3.48 5.81 0.33
C PRO A 82 3.44 4.51 -0.47
N LEU A 83 2.48 4.38 -1.38
CA LEU A 83 2.36 3.22 -2.25
C LEU A 83 3.61 3.09 -3.13
N TRP A 84 4.00 4.16 -3.83
CA TRP A 84 5.21 4.19 -4.65
C TRP A 84 6.44 3.73 -3.88
N SER A 85 6.65 4.24 -2.67
CA SER A 85 7.82 3.91 -1.85
C SER A 85 7.87 2.44 -1.44
N ALA A 86 6.71 1.81 -1.29
CA ALA A 86 6.57 0.41 -0.90
C ALA A 86 6.76 -0.59 -2.06
N LEU A 87 6.64 -0.16 -3.32
CA LEU A 87 6.82 -1.05 -4.48
C LEU A 87 8.28 -1.53 -4.61
N SER A 88 8.44 -2.77 -5.05
CA SER A 88 9.74 -3.30 -5.49
C SER A 88 10.29 -2.53 -6.70
N ALA A 89 11.61 -2.62 -6.91
CA ALA A 89 12.27 -1.91 -8.01
C ALA A 89 11.80 -2.38 -9.40
N GLU A 90 11.45 -3.66 -9.53
CA GLU A 90 10.92 -4.26 -10.75
C GLU A 90 9.52 -3.73 -11.06
N LEU A 91 8.61 -3.80 -10.10
CA LEU A 91 7.26 -3.28 -10.24
C LEU A 91 7.25 -1.76 -10.53
N LYS A 92 8.16 -0.98 -9.91
CA LYS A 92 8.34 0.45 -10.24
C LYS A 92 8.72 0.70 -11.70
N LYS A 93 9.53 -0.17 -12.29
CA LYS A 93 9.91 -0.02 -13.71
C LYS A 93 8.69 -0.25 -14.60
N GLU A 94 7.93 -1.30 -14.30
CA GLU A 94 6.76 -1.66 -15.10
C GLU A 94 5.66 -0.59 -15.00
N VAL A 95 5.36 -0.11 -13.79
CA VAL A 95 4.42 1.00 -13.58
C VAL A 95 4.84 2.26 -14.35
N ASN A 96 6.14 2.60 -14.37
CA ASN A 96 6.63 3.74 -15.15
C ASN A 96 6.46 3.54 -16.66
N LYS A 97 6.64 2.31 -17.18
CA LYS A 97 6.41 2.00 -18.59
C LYS A 97 4.93 2.22 -18.93
N GLU A 98 4.03 1.65 -18.14
CA GLU A 98 2.58 1.78 -18.36
C GLU A 98 2.11 3.24 -18.27
N LEU A 99 2.60 4.00 -17.28
CA LEU A 99 2.34 5.44 -17.19
C LEU A 99 2.85 6.20 -18.42
N ALA A 100 4.01 5.82 -18.97
CA ALA A 100 4.57 6.43 -20.16
C ALA A 100 3.76 6.07 -21.41
N HIS A 101 3.38 4.81 -21.57
CA HIS A 101 2.51 4.33 -22.65
C HIS A 101 1.16 5.05 -22.67
N ALA A 102 0.57 5.27 -21.50
CA ALA A 102 -0.68 6.02 -21.35
C ALA A 102 -0.53 7.55 -21.43
N LYS A 103 0.69 8.08 -21.63
CA LYS A 103 1.01 9.53 -21.60
C LYS A 103 0.60 10.22 -20.28
N LYS A 104 0.55 9.46 -19.18
CA LYS A 104 0.26 9.93 -17.82
C LYS A 104 1.52 10.18 -17.00
N LEU A 105 2.69 9.73 -17.47
CA LEU A 105 3.96 10.02 -16.83
C LEU A 105 4.33 11.49 -16.96
N GLN A 106 4.18 12.24 -15.88
CA GLN A 106 4.60 13.63 -15.80
C GLN A 106 6.03 13.74 -15.28
N LYS A 107 6.74 14.80 -15.69
CA LYS A 107 8.09 15.09 -15.24
C LYS A 107 8.21 16.53 -14.75
N THR A 108 9.07 16.73 -13.76
CA THR A 108 9.48 18.05 -13.30
C THR A 108 10.41 18.72 -14.32
N LYS A 109 10.70 20.02 -14.12
CA LYS A 109 11.62 20.78 -14.99
C LYS A 109 13.05 20.22 -15.00
N ASP A 110 13.47 19.55 -13.93
CA ASP A 110 14.74 18.84 -13.81
C ASP A 110 14.67 17.38 -14.28
N GLY A 111 13.54 16.95 -14.86
CA GLY A 111 13.39 15.65 -15.51
C GLY A 111 13.06 14.47 -14.58
N ARG A 112 12.79 14.72 -13.30
CA ARG A 112 12.34 13.67 -12.36
C ARG A 112 10.89 13.30 -12.63
N ASN A 113 10.57 12.01 -12.56
CA ASN A 113 9.19 11.55 -12.67
C ASN A 113 8.37 12.06 -11.47
N ILE A 114 7.20 12.63 -11.77
CA ILE A 114 6.21 12.99 -10.76
C ILE A 114 5.41 11.73 -10.45
N ILE A 115 5.31 11.41 -9.16
CA ILE A 115 4.50 10.28 -8.69
C ILE A 115 3.02 10.70 -8.76
N PRO A 116 2.15 9.93 -9.44
CA PRO A 116 0.71 10.23 -9.50
C PRO A 116 0.03 10.20 -8.11
N GLU A 117 -1.19 10.72 -8.05
CA GLU A 117 -2.08 10.53 -6.90
C GLU A 117 -2.42 9.05 -6.70
N LEU A 118 -2.81 8.70 -5.46
CA LEU A 118 -2.98 7.32 -5.01
C LEU A 118 -3.91 6.52 -5.93
N ASP A 119 -5.07 7.07 -6.29
CA ASP A 119 -6.05 6.38 -7.14
C ASP A 119 -5.52 6.09 -8.54
N THR A 120 -4.85 7.05 -9.15
CA THR A 120 -4.20 6.82 -10.45
C THR A 120 -3.09 5.78 -10.30
N LEU A 121 -2.25 5.89 -9.26
CA LEU A 121 -1.15 4.95 -9.08
C LEU A 121 -1.64 3.51 -8.85
N LYS A 122 -2.75 3.31 -8.13
CA LYS A 122 -3.35 1.98 -7.94
C LYS A 122 -3.69 1.30 -9.27
N GLU A 123 -4.33 2.02 -10.19
CA GLU A 123 -4.70 1.51 -11.52
C GLU A 123 -3.47 0.95 -12.27
N TYR A 124 -2.39 1.73 -12.33
CA TYR A 124 -1.18 1.30 -13.06
C TYR A 124 -0.39 0.21 -12.34
N VAL A 125 -0.44 0.15 -11.00
CA VAL A 125 0.15 -0.97 -10.25
C VAL A 125 -0.60 -2.27 -10.51
N GLU A 126 -1.93 -2.24 -10.56
CA GLU A 126 -2.73 -3.41 -10.90
C GLU A 126 -2.46 -3.90 -12.33
N MET A 127 -2.33 -3.00 -13.30
CA MET A 127 -1.94 -3.34 -14.67
C MET A 127 -0.54 -3.98 -14.73
N ALA A 128 0.44 -3.38 -14.06
CA ALA A 128 1.81 -3.89 -14.01
C ALA A 128 1.90 -5.28 -13.35
N LEU A 129 1.13 -5.51 -12.28
CA LEU A 129 1.06 -6.82 -11.63
C LEU A 129 0.45 -7.89 -12.55
N ILE A 130 -0.53 -7.53 -13.38
CA ILE A 130 -1.07 -8.47 -14.39
C ILE A 130 0.04 -8.90 -15.34
N ILE A 131 0.81 -7.94 -15.88
CA ILE A 131 1.89 -8.22 -16.84
C ILE A 131 2.96 -9.14 -16.21
N ILE A 132 3.40 -8.82 -15.00
CA ILE A 132 4.41 -9.61 -14.29
C ILE A 132 3.92 -11.04 -14.01
N ASP A 133 2.67 -11.21 -13.59
CA ASP A 133 2.08 -12.54 -13.37
C ASP A 133 2.09 -13.37 -14.68
N PHE A 134 1.85 -12.74 -15.85
CA PHE A 134 1.88 -13.43 -17.15
C PHE A 134 3.29 -13.79 -17.62
N ASP A 135 4.28 -12.92 -17.40
CA ASP A 135 5.67 -13.17 -17.81
C ASP A 135 6.32 -14.32 -17.01
N GLU A 136 5.89 -14.57 -15.77
CA GLU A 136 6.35 -15.72 -14.98
C GLU A 136 5.88 -17.07 -15.55
N ASP A 137 4.68 -17.13 -16.11
CA ASP A 137 4.07 -18.34 -16.69
C ASP A 137 4.70 -18.75 -18.05
N GLU A 138 5.35 -17.83 -18.77
CA GLU A 138 6.00 -18.12 -20.07
C GLU A 138 7.44 -18.67 -19.95
N SER A 139 7.98 -18.87 -18.74
CA SER A 139 9.31 -19.46 -18.57
C SER A 139 9.28 -20.99 -18.76
N PRO A 140 9.88 -21.57 -19.84
CA PRO A 140 9.87 -23.02 -20.02
C PRO A 140 10.77 -23.66 -18.96
N ALA A 141 10.18 -24.57 -18.19
CA ALA A 141 10.89 -25.49 -17.31
C ALA A 141 11.92 -26.29 -18.13
N VAL A 142 13.18 -25.86 -18.13
CA VAL A 142 14.29 -26.69 -18.58
C VAL A 142 14.53 -27.79 -17.55
N THR A 143 13.80 -28.89 -17.72
CA THR A 143 14.13 -30.19 -17.17
C THR A 143 15.51 -30.60 -17.69
N ALA A 144 16.51 -30.59 -16.82
CA ALA A 144 17.76 -31.33 -17.05
C ALA A 144 17.84 -32.49 -16.05
N GLU A 145 17.07 -33.54 -16.34
CA GLU A 145 17.27 -34.85 -15.72
C GLU A 145 18.41 -35.59 -16.44
N ALA A 146 19.39 -36.01 -15.62
CA ALA A 146 20.21 -37.21 -15.73
C ALA A 146 21.15 -37.41 -16.94
N THR A 147 22.46 -37.42 -16.65
CA THR A 147 23.28 -38.59 -16.98
C THR A 147 24.25 -38.92 -15.85
N LYS A 148 23.90 -39.99 -15.13
CA LYS A 148 24.79 -40.80 -14.29
C LYS A 148 25.77 -41.56 -15.21
N LYS A 149 27.07 -41.38 -15.05
CA LYS A 149 28.04 -42.39 -15.51
C LYS A 149 29.15 -42.62 -14.49
N LYS A 150 29.19 -43.87 -14.02
CA LYS A 150 30.15 -44.52 -13.13
C LYS A 150 31.60 -44.30 -13.56
N GLY A 151 32.50 -44.24 -12.57
CA GLY A 151 33.92 -44.53 -12.73
C GLY A 151 34.76 -44.26 -11.48
N SER A 152 34.83 -45.24 -10.56
CA SER A 152 36.04 -45.47 -9.73
C SER A 152 37.26 -45.69 -10.64
N PRO A 153 38.53 -45.49 -10.22
CA PRO A 153 39.18 -46.11 -9.04
C PRO A 153 40.19 -45.12 -8.37
N ALA A 154 41.09 -45.40 -7.43
CA ALA A 154 41.46 -46.45 -6.49
C ALA A 154 42.45 -45.76 -5.51
N ALA A 155 42.60 -46.35 -4.33
CA ALA A 155 43.62 -45.99 -3.35
C ALA A 155 45.05 -46.20 -3.85
N SER A 156 45.98 -45.33 -3.45
CA SER A 156 47.26 -45.63 -2.78
C SER A 156 47.89 -44.33 -2.29
#